data_AF-A0A7S2JQ40-F1
#
_entry.id   AF-A0A7S2JQ40-F1
#
_cell.length_a   1.000
_cell.length_b   1.000
_cell.length_c   1.000
_cell.angle_alpha   90.00
_cell.angle_beta   90.00
_cell.angle_gamma   90.00
#
_symmetry.space_group_name_H-M   'P 1'
#
loop_
_entity.id
_entity.type
_entity.pdbx_description
1 polymer ?
#
loop_
_entity_poly.entity_id
_entity_poly.type
_entity_poly.pdbx_seq_one_letter_code
_entity_poly.pdbx_strand_id
1 'polypeptide(L)'
;MLQSSQEWLTRRLTALEPSDFDDGIHVYCTADIEPPPQFRPVWTVYQGGEGAVWAQTEEEMAELQAVIIFSNPADEAQVVSLCRLVQAVDSLGHDAPPILWVPHTAAPDAAVATWQVDAADPLMGGIVTHLLELGLDGMVPGEPE
;
A
#
# COMPACT_ATOMS: atom_id res chain seq x y z
N MET A 1 -5.95 2.37 17.55
CA MET A 1 -5.00 2.03 16.47
C MET A 1 -5.38 2.72 15.17
N LEU A 2 -6.59 2.52 14.62
CA LEU A 2 -7.05 3.19 13.39
C LEU A 2 -6.93 4.73 13.42
N GLN A 3 -7.31 5.39 14.52
CA GLN A 3 -7.21 6.86 14.65
C GLN A 3 -5.75 7.36 14.52
N SER A 4 -4.79 6.66 15.12
CA SER A 4 -3.37 7.01 15.03
C SER A 4 -2.82 6.77 13.62
N SER A 5 -3.27 5.72 12.93
CA SER A 5 -2.95 5.48 11.53
C SER A 5 -3.57 6.52 10.59
N GLN A 6 -4.78 7.01 10.89
CA GLN A 6 -5.46 8.08 10.15
C GLN A 6 -4.72 9.42 10.27
N GLU A 7 -4.39 9.83 11.49
CA GLU A 7 -3.62 11.06 11.75
C GLU A 7 -2.26 11.00 11.06
N TRP A 8 -1.62 9.83 11.11
CA TRP A 8 -0.33 9.62 10.48
C TRP A 8 -0.38 9.69 8.95
N LEU A 9 -1.29 8.95 8.30
CA LEU A 9 -1.44 9.00 6.84
C LEU A 9 -1.81 10.39 6.36
N THR A 10 -2.66 11.10 7.10
CA THR A 10 -2.98 12.50 6.80
C THR A 10 -1.72 13.38 6.80
N ARG A 11 -0.85 13.24 7.82
CA ARG A 11 0.42 13.96 7.90
C ARG A 11 1.37 13.57 6.75
N ARG A 12 1.50 12.27 6.46
CA ARG A 12 2.38 11.75 5.40
C ARG A 12 2.03 12.32 4.02
N LEU A 13 0.74 12.50 3.77
CA LEU A 13 0.22 13.02 2.51
C LEU A 13 0.07 14.56 2.48
N THR A 14 0.37 15.26 3.58
CA THR A 14 0.15 16.72 3.69
C THR A 14 1.03 17.52 2.73
N ALA A 15 2.25 17.04 2.47
CA ALA A 15 3.20 17.71 1.58
C ALA A 15 3.02 17.33 0.10
N LEU A 16 2.07 16.43 -0.20
CA LEU A 16 1.80 15.97 -1.56
C LEU A 16 0.56 16.66 -2.11
N GLU A 17 0.60 16.96 -3.39
CA GLU A 17 -0.51 17.48 -4.16
C GLU A 17 -1.09 16.36 -5.05
N PRO A 18 -2.38 16.42 -5.44
CA PRO A 18 -2.95 15.43 -6.35
C PRO A 18 -2.18 15.30 -7.67
N SER A 19 -1.58 16.41 -8.14
CA SER A 19 -0.74 16.43 -9.33
C SER A 19 0.52 15.59 -9.22
N ASP A 20 0.95 15.23 -8.01
CA ASP A 20 2.03 14.24 -7.83
C ASP A 20 1.59 12.82 -8.22
N PHE A 21 0.29 12.61 -8.46
CA PHE A 21 -0.34 11.33 -8.84
C PHE A 21 -1.13 11.40 -10.15
N ASP A 22 -1.16 12.57 -10.84
CA ASP A 22 -1.96 12.79 -12.06
C ASP A 22 -1.52 11.90 -13.25
N ASP A 23 -0.37 11.22 -13.14
CA ASP A 23 0.19 10.36 -14.18
C ASP A 23 -0.30 8.89 -14.10
N GLY A 24 -1.52 8.64 -13.61
CA GLY A 24 -2.09 7.29 -13.58
C GLY A 24 -1.55 6.44 -12.43
N ILE A 25 -1.37 7.03 -11.25
CA ILE A 25 -1.09 6.27 -10.03
C ILE A 25 -2.40 6.00 -9.31
N HIS A 26 -2.61 4.75 -8.88
CA HIS A 26 -3.73 4.41 -7.99
C HIS A 26 -3.24 3.91 -6.64
N VAL A 27 -3.97 4.28 -5.60
CA VAL A 27 -3.63 3.98 -4.21
C VAL A 27 -4.67 3.04 -3.61
N TYR A 28 -4.21 1.91 -3.10
CA TYR A 28 -4.99 1.00 -2.26
C TYR A 28 -4.60 1.15 -0.80
N CYS A 29 -5.59 1.07 0.10
CA CYS A 29 -5.33 0.94 1.53
C CYS A 29 -6.08 -0.27 2.08
N THR A 30 -5.36 -1.14 2.78
CA THR A 30 -5.95 -2.35 3.35
C THR A 30 -6.72 -2.11 4.66
N ALA A 31 -6.60 -0.91 5.22
CA ALA A 31 -7.35 -0.48 6.39
C ALA A 31 -8.48 0.47 6.01
N ASP A 32 -9.51 0.55 6.85
CA ASP A 32 -10.60 1.52 6.72
C ASP A 32 -10.13 2.91 7.14
N ILE A 33 -9.30 3.52 6.30
CA ILE A 33 -8.71 4.85 6.51
C ILE A 33 -9.23 5.76 5.41
N GLU A 34 -9.76 6.90 5.82
CA GLU A 34 -10.22 7.92 4.89
C GLU A 34 -9.01 8.63 4.26
N PRO A 35 -8.92 8.72 2.93
CA PRO A 35 -7.91 9.56 2.31
C PRO A 35 -8.21 11.04 2.57
N PRO A 36 -7.18 11.91 2.57
CA PRO A 36 -7.40 13.34 2.46
C PRO A 36 -8.29 13.65 1.23
N PRO A 37 -9.16 14.67 1.28
CA PRO A 37 -10.18 14.89 0.26
C PRO A 37 -9.66 14.92 -1.17
N GLN A 38 -8.45 15.44 -1.35
CA GLN A 38 -7.81 15.60 -2.65
C GLN A 38 -7.28 14.28 -3.26
N PHE A 39 -7.06 13.24 -2.44
CA PHE A 39 -6.63 11.91 -2.92
C PHE A 39 -7.78 10.93 -3.14
N ARG A 40 -9.03 11.31 -2.78
CA ARG A 40 -10.22 10.46 -2.99
C ARG A 40 -10.38 9.90 -4.41
N PRO A 41 -10.06 10.63 -5.50
CA PRO A 41 -10.22 10.11 -6.85
C PRO A 41 -9.30 8.91 -7.17
N VAL A 42 -8.14 8.84 -6.52
CA VAL A 42 -7.09 7.83 -6.77
C VAL A 42 -6.95 6.86 -5.61
N TRP A 43 -7.93 6.80 -4.70
CA TRP A 43 -7.82 6.00 -3.47
C TRP A 43 -8.94 4.96 -3.37
N THR A 44 -8.59 3.75 -2.95
CA THR A 44 -9.55 2.68 -2.70
C THR A 44 -9.20 1.93 -1.43
N VAL A 45 -10.19 1.78 -0.56
CA VAL A 45 -10.07 0.89 0.60
C VAL A 45 -10.37 -0.54 0.15
N TYR A 46 -9.43 -1.45 0.37
CA TYR A 46 -9.54 -2.87 0.00
C TYR A 46 -9.26 -3.78 1.20
N GLN A 47 -10.33 -4.31 1.80
CA GLN A 47 -10.24 -5.19 2.97
C GLN A 47 -10.18 -6.68 2.60
N GLY A 48 -10.08 -7.01 1.31
CA GLY A 48 -9.90 -8.37 0.84
C GLY A 48 -11.05 -9.35 1.12
N GLY A 49 -12.27 -8.90 1.42
CA GLY A 49 -13.42 -9.79 1.64
C GLY A 49 -13.82 -10.59 0.38
N GLU A 50 -14.57 -11.69 0.55
CA GLU A 50 -15.20 -12.39 -0.57
C GLU A 50 -16.15 -11.42 -1.29
N GLY A 51 -15.81 -11.03 -2.52
CA GLY A 51 -16.54 -10.01 -3.29
C GLY A 51 -15.94 -8.60 -3.22
N ALA A 52 -14.73 -8.44 -2.70
CA ALA A 52 -13.99 -7.20 -2.85
C ALA A 52 -13.79 -6.90 -4.35
N VAL A 53 -14.44 -5.83 -4.81
CA VAL A 53 -14.38 -5.38 -6.20
C VAL A 53 -13.21 -4.43 -6.32
N TRP A 54 -12.39 -4.64 -7.34
CA TRP A 54 -11.39 -3.68 -7.76
C TRP A 54 -12.06 -2.35 -8.08
N ALA A 55 -11.40 -1.23 -7.76
CA ALA A 55 -11.93 0.05 -8.20
C ALA A 55 -11.82 0.21 -9.72
N GLN A 56 -10.81 -0.43 -10.32
CA GLN A 56 -10.55 -0.42 -11.75
C GLN A 56 -10.95 -1.73 -12.43
N THR A 57 -11.32 -1.62 -13.70
CA THR A 57 -11.31 -2.70 -14.68
C THR A 57 -9.88 -3.12 -15.01
N GLU A 58 -9.72 -4.29 -15.65
CA GLU A 58 -8.40 -4.74 -16.15
C GLU A 58 -7.79 -3.73 -17.13
N GLU A 59 -8.61 -3.15 -18.01
CA GLU A 59 -8.18 -2.13 -18.98
C GLU A 59 -7.66 -0.87 -18.27
N GLU A 60 -8.40 -0.37 -17.28
CA GLU A 60 -7.96 0.79 -16.49
C GLU A 60 -6.71 0.50 -15.66
N MET A 61 -6.54 -0.73 -15.15
CA MET A 61 -5.34 -1.14 -14.40
C MET A 61 -4.11 -1.18 -15.31
N ALA A 62 -4.25 -1.62 -16.56
CA ALA A 62 -3.16 -1.65 -17.54
C ALA A 62 -2.69 -0.25 -17.97
N GLU A 63 -3.54 0.77 -17.81
CA GLU A 63 -3.19 2.18 -18.10
C GLU A 63 -2.47 2.87 -16.93
N LEU A 64 -2.44 2.25 -15.74
CA LEU A 64 -1.76 2.83 -14.58
C LEU A 64 -0.24 2.79 -14.76
N GLN A 65 0.43 3.83 -14.28
CA GLN A 65 1.88 3.86 -14.18
C GLN A 65 2.41 3.15 -12.93
N ALA A 66 1.61 3.11 -11.87
CA ALA A 66 1.95 2.40 -10.64
C ALA A 66 0.72 2.17 -9.76
N VAL A 67 0.81 1.13 -8.93
CA VAL A 67 -0.10 0.87 -7.82
C VAL A 67 0.66 1.04 -6.51
N ILE A 68 0.16 1.90 -5.64
CA ILE A 68 0.70 2.08 -4.29
C ILE A 68 -0.23 1.41 -3.30
N ILE A 69 0.28 0.50 -2.49
CA ILE A 69 -0.52 -0.21 -1.47
C ILE A 69 -0.05 0.20 -0.09
N PHE A 70 -0.95 0.82 0.67
CA PHE A 70 -0.81 1.04 2.09
C PHE A 70 -1.35 -0.18 2.86
N SER A 71 -0.48 -0.86 3.59
CA SER A 71 -0.90 -1.85 4.60
C SER A 71 -0.09 -1.80 5.90
N ASN A 72 -0.67 -2.30 7.00
CA ASN A 72 0.05 -2.54 8.25
C ASN A 72 0.62 -3.98 8.27
N PRO A 73 1.94 -4.18 8.24
CA PRO A 73 2.53 -5.53 8.28
C PRO A 73 2.34 -6.28 9.60
N ALA A 74 2.05 -5.57 10.70
CA ALA A 74 1.77 -6.18 12.00
C ALA A 74 0.33 -6.72 12.11
N ASP A 75 -0.52 -6.46 11.12
CA ASP A 75 -1.90 -6.92 11.05
C ASP A 75 -2.03 -8.01 9.97
N GLU A 76 -2.20 -9.27 10.42
CA GLU A 76 -2.28 -10.44 9.54
C GLU A 76 -3.40 -10.32 8.51
N ALA A 77 -4.55 -9.71 8.85
CA ALA A 77 -5.66 -9.55 7.91
C ALA A 77 -5.29 -8.57 6.78
N GLN A 78 -4.51 -7.53 7.10
CA GLN A 78 -4.00 -6.59 6.11
C GLN A 78 -2.89 -7.20 5.26
N VAL A 79 -2.02 -8.04 5.83
CA VAL A 79 -1.03 -8.80 5.06
C VAL A 79 -1.70 -9.74 4.06
N VAL A 80 -2.75 -10.47 4.48
CA VAL A 80 -3.55 -11.30 3.57
C VAL A 80 -4.18 -10.47 2.45
N SER A 81 -4.71 -9.29 2.77
CA SER A 81 -5.30 -8.37 1.78
C SER A 81 -4.25 -7.84 0.81
N LEU A 82 -3.05 -7.50 1.30
CA LEU A 82 -1.91 -7.09 0.49
C LEU A 82 -1.49 -8.22 -0.47
N CYS A 83 -1.30 -9.45 0.01
CA CYS A 83 -0.94 -10.58 -0.84
C CYS A 83 -1.98 -10.80 -1.96
N ARG A 84 -3.27 -10.66 -1.63
CA ARG A 84 -4.35 -10.75 -2.62
C ARG A 84 -4.24 -9.66 -3.68
N LEU A 85 -4.00 -8.40 -3.29
CA LEU A 85 -3.81 -7.31 -4.25
C LEU A 85 -2.61 -7.56 -5.15
N VAL A 86 -1.46 -7.93 -4.58
CA VAL A 86 -0.23 -8.19 -5.35
C VAL A 86 -0.46 -9.28 -6.38
N GLN A 87 -0.99 -10.44 -5.96
CA GLN A 87 -1.31 -11.55 -6.86
C GLN A 87 -2.29 -11.17 -7.96
N ALA A 88 -3.29 -10.36 -7.60
CA ALA A 88 -4.33 -10.01 -8.54
C ALA A 88 -3.82 -9.00 -9.58
N VAL A 89 -2.92 -8.09 -9.22
CA VAL A 89 -2.26 -7.18 -10.17
C VAL A 89 -1.25 -7.94 -11.05
N ASP A 90 -0.43 -8.80 -10.44
CA ASP A 90 0.53 -9.66 -11.16
C ASP A 90 -0.16 -10.58 -12.17
N SER A 91 -1.40 -11.00 -11.90
CA SER A 91 -2.17 -11.85 -12.82
C SER A 91 -2.50 -11.20 -14.17
N LEU A 92 -2.33 -9.88 -14.30
CA LEU A 92 -2.41 -9.14 -15.57
C LEU A 92 -1.20 -9.39 -16.49
N GLY A 93 -0.14 -10.00 -15.96
CA GLY A 93 1.03 -10.40 -16.73
C GLY A 93 1.83 -9.21 -17.25
N HIS A 94 2.01 -9.11 -18.57
CA HIS A 94 2.86 -8.07 -19.15
C HIS A 94 2.29 -6.66 -18.99
N ASP A 95 0.98 -6.55 -18.81
CA ASP A 95 0.27 -5.29 -18.66
C ASP A 95 0.10 -4.88 -17.19
N ALA A 96 0.69 -5.64 -16.25
CA ALA A 96 0.63 -5.32 -14.83
C ALA A 96 1.42 -4.04 -14.52
N PRO A 97 0.82 -3.02 -13.89
CA PRO A 97 1.55 -1.85 -13.43
C PRO A 97 2.48 -2.21 -12.26
N PRO A 98 3.63 -1.51 -12.13
CA PRO A 98 4.51 -1.67 -10.99
C PRO A 98 3.79 -1.51 -9.65
N ILE A 99 4.06 -2.43 -8.70
CA ILE A 99 3.42 -2.47 -7.39
C ILE A 99 4.41 -2.01 -6.31
N LEU A 100 4.07 -0.93 -5.62
CA LEU A 100 4.84 -0.37 -4.53
C LEU A 100 4.11 -0.54 -3.21
N TRP A 101 4.76 -1.20 -2.25
CA TRP A 101 4.23 -1.34 -0.90
C TRP A 101 4.74 -0.23 0.02
N VAL A 102 3.82 0.39 0.75
CA VAL A 102 4.08 1.44 1.72
C VAL A 102 3.50 1.06 3.08
N PRO A 103 4.32 0.58 4.03
CA PRO A 103 3.85 0.30 5.37
C PRO A 103 3.20 1.53 6.02
N HIS A 104 2.00 1.39 6.58
CA HIS A 104 1.39 2.40 7.44
C HIS A 104 1.08 1.80 8.83
N THR A 105 2.09 1.80 9.68
CA THR A 105 1.86 1.69 11.12
C THR A 105 1.38 3.03 11.68
N ALA A 106 1.00 3.08 12.96
CA ALA A 106 0.82 4.37 13.63
C ALA A 106 2.12 5.21 13.50
N ALA A 107 2.01 6.54 13.64
CA ALA A 107 3.16 7.45 13.68
C ALA A 107 4.30 6.85 14.52
N PRO A 108 5.58 7.12 14.18
CA PRO A 108 6.70 6.49 14.84
C PRO A 108 6.64 7.03 16.27
N ASP A 109 6.17 6.20 17.20
CA ASP A 109 6.37 6.51 18.60
C ASP A 109 7.88 6.68 18.73
N ALA A 110 8.37 7.78 19.30
CA ALA A 110 9.78 8.21 19.23
C ALA A 110 10.81 7.18 19.79
N ALA A 111 10.36 5.99 20.17
CA ALA A 111 11.11 4.84 20.63
C ALA A 111 11.09 3.63 19.65
N VAL A 112 10.29 3.63 18.59
CA VAL A 112 10.26 2.55 17.59
C VAL A 112 11.29 2.87 16.52
N ALA A 113 12.35 2.07 16.50
CA ALA A 113 13.43 2.15 15.53
C ALA A 113 12.85 2.34 14.12
N THR A 114 13.44 3.28 13.37
CA THR A 114 13.26 3.42 11.92
C THR A 114 12.99 2.05 11.31
N TRP A 115 11.84 1.87 10.65
CA TRP A 115 11.48 0.65 9.92
C TRP A 115 12.38 0.51 8.69
N GLN A 116 13.68 0.39 8.91
CA GLN A 116 14.59 -0.25 7.99
C GLN A 116 14.20 -1.71 8.02
N VAL A 117 13.67 -2.21 6.91
CA VAL A 117 13.45 -3.64 6.75
C VAL A 117 14.83 -4.28 6.77
N ASP A 118 15.24 -4.75 7.94
CA ASP A 118 16.35 -5.66 8.06
C ASP A 118 15.88 -6.98 7.44
N ALA A 119 16.54 -7.43 6.38
CA ALA A 119 16.27 -8.73 5.79
C ALA A 119 16.50 -9.88 6.80
N ALA A 120 17.19 -9.61 7.91
CA ALA A 120 17.35 -10.52 9.03
C ALA A 120 16.18 -10.47 10.04
N ASP A 121 15.22 -9.55 9.92
CA ASP A 121 13.98 -9.58 10.71
C ASP A 121 13.15 -10.81 10.29
N PRO A 122 12.95 -11.78 11.19
CA PRO A 122 12.31 -13.05 10.83
C PRO A 122 10.82 -12.88 10.47
N LEU A 123 10.18 -11.80 10.90
CA LEU A 123 8.78 -11.51 10.57
C LEU A 123 8.70 -10.69 9.27
N MET A 124 9.36 -9.53 9.24
CA MET A 124 9.29 -8.60 8.12
C MET A 124 10.04 -9.09 6.88
N GLY A 125 11.21 -9.70 7.06
CA GLY A 125 11.98 -10.28 5.97
C GLY A 125 11.23 -11.43 5.29
N GLY A 126 10.49 -12.22 6.06
CA GLY A 126 9.63 -13.28 5.53
C GLY A 126 8.48 -12.73 4.69
N ILE A 127 7.78 -11.70 5.18
CA ILE A 127 6.69 -11.04 4.45
C ILE A 127 7.20 -10.40 3.16
N VAL A 128 8.29 -9.64 3.22
CA VAL A 128 8.87 -8.98 2.03
C VAL A 128 9.33 -9.99 1.00
N THR A 129 10.04 -11.04 1.41
CA THR A 129 10.47 -12.11 0.49
C THR A 129 9.27 -12.74 -0.19
N HIS A 130 8.23 -13.06 0.57
CA HIS A 130 7.01 -13.64 0.02
C HIS A 130 6.33 -12.68 -0.97
N LEU A 131 6.22 -11.39 -0.67
CA LEU A 131 5.60 -10.41 -1.55
C LEU A 131 6.38 -10.20 -2.85
N LEU A 132 7.72 -10.19 -2.78
CA LEU A 132 8.57 -10.12 -3.97
C LEU A 132 8.37 -11.35 -4.87
N GLU A 133 8.21 -12.54 -4.29
CA GLU A 133 7.87 -13.76 -5.03
C GLU A 133 6.46 -13.71 -5.65
N LEU A 134 5.54 -12.93 -5.07
CA LEU A 134 4.18 -12.74 -5.58
C LEU A 134 4.06 -11.68 -6.68
N GLY A 135 5.12 -10.90 -6.95
CA GLY A 135 5.11 -9.85 -7.96
C GLY A 135 5.19 -8.42 -7.41
N LEU A 136 5.53 -8.22 -6.13
CA LEU A 136 5.83 -6.88 -5.62
C LEU A 136 7.12 -6.34 -6.27
N ASP A 137 7.08 -5.15 -6.87
CA ASP A 137 8.25 -4.54 -7.49
C ASP A 137 9.13 -3.79 -6.50
N GLY A 138 8.52 -3.20 -5.48
CA GLY A 138 9.25 -2.37 -4.54
C GLY A 138 8.51 -2.12 -3.25
N MET A 139 9.29 -1.65 -2.29
CA MET A 139 8.79 -1.17 -1.01
C MET A 139 9.40 0.19 -0.76
N VAL A 140 8.63 1.10 -0.20
CA VAL A 140 9.13 2.38 0.29
C VAL A 140 9.33 2.23 1.79
N PRO A 141 10.52 1.79 2.25
CA PRO A 141 10.80 1.64 3.67
C PRO A 141 10.83 3.02 4.34
N GLY A 142 10.50 3.03 5.62
CA GLY A 142 10.61 4.22 6.44
C GLY A 142 9.50 5.25 6.21
N GLU A 143 9.65 6.31 6.99
CA GLU A 143 8.68 7.37 7.19
C GLU A 143 9.32 8.69 6.75
N PRO A 144 8.61 9.57 6.02
CA PRO A 144 9.18 10.86 5.64
C PRO A 144 9.45 11.69 6.89
N GLU A 145 10.70 12.14 7.05
CA GLU A 145 11.15 13.06 8.11
C GLU A 145 10.62 14.49 7.88
#